data_AF-A0A1H8YBS1-F1
#
_entry.id   AF-A0A1H8YBS1-F1
#
_cell.length_a   1.000
_cell.length_b   1.000
_cell.length_c   1.000
_cell.angle_alpha   90.00
_cell.angle_beta   90.00
_cell.angle_gamma   90.00
#
_symmetry.space_group_name_H-M   'P 1'
#
loop_
_entity.id
_entity.type
_entity.pdbx_description
1 polymer ?
#
loop_
_entity_poly.entity_id
_entity_poly.type
_entity_poly.pdbx_seq_one_letter_code
_entity_poly.pdbx_strand_id
1 'polypeptide(L)' 'MPIEHEQVWMWTLSADRRSVRMTLPPLPVNGLSEPIAVKIDFGAGVIEQMIERLTMLRLQMLPKPPPARKQN' A
#
# COMPACT_ATOMS: atom_id res chain seq x y z
N MET A 1 13.18 -2.63 -4.03
CA MET A 1 13.22 -1.17 -4.21
C MET A 1 11.85 -0.61 -3.84
N PRO A 2 11.75 0.47 -3.07
CA PRO A 2 10.49 1.16 -2.89
C PRO A 2 9.98 1.62 -4.27
N ILE A 3 8.69 1.46 -4.51
CA ILE A 3 8.04 2.01 -5.70
C ILE A 3 7.87 3.51 -5.42
N GLU A 4 8.83 4.32 -5.88
CA GLU A 4 8.73 5.78 -5.85
C GLU A 4 7.78 6.22 -6.97
N HIS A 5 6.50 6.32 -6.66
CA HIS A 5 5.49 6.88 -7.55
C HIS A 5 4.60 7.85 -6.76
N GLU A 6 4.09 8.89 -7.43
CA GLU A 6 3.06 9.76 -6.87
C GLU A 6 1.83 8.92 -6.52
N GLN A 7 1.68 8.58 -5.24
CA GLN A 7 0.63 7.70 -4.72
C GLN A 7 -0.77 8.12 -5.17
N VAL A 8 -0.98 9.40 -5.43
CA VAL A 8 -2.26 9.99 -5.85
C VAL A 8 -2.76 9.40 -7.17
N TRP A 9 -1.87 9.01 -8.09
CA TRP A 9 -2.26 8.53 -9.43
C TRP A 9 -2.49 7.01 -9.50
N MET A 10 -2.14 6.28 -8.43
CA MET A 10 -2.37 4.83 -8.35
C MET A 10 -3.82 4.47 -8.02
N TRP A 11 -4.57 5.39 -7.43
CA TRP A 11 -5.92 5.12 -6.92
C TRP A 11 -6.96 5.92 -7.67
N THR A 12 -8.00 5.24 -8.14
CA THR A 12 -9.13 5.88 -8.85
C THR A 12 -10.45 5.43 -8.23
N LEU A 13 -11.35 6.38 -7.95
CA LEU A 13 -12.70 6.06 -7.49
C LEU A 13 -13.55 5.62 -8.68
N SER A 14 -14.32 4.54 -8.50
CA SER A 14 -15.27 4.10 -9.52
C SER A 14 -16.38 5.13 -9.74
N ALA A 15 -17.00 5.12 -10.92
CA ALA A 15 -18.08 6.04 -11.26
C ALA A 15 -19.30 5.89 -10.32
N ASP A 16 -19.60 4.66 -9.90
CA ASP A 16 -20.67 4.35 -8.94
C ASP A 16 -20.29 4.60 -7.48
N ARG A 17 -19.04 5.00 -7.22
CA ARG A 17 -18.45 5.28 -5.91
C ARG A 17 -18.50 4.12 -4.92
N ARG A 18 -18.69 2.88 -5.40
CA ARG A 18 -18.73 1.68 -4.54
C ARG A 18 -17.39 0.98 -4.41
N SER A 19 -16.44 1.30 -5.28
CA SER A 19 -15.11 0.72 -5.26
C SER A 19 -14.01 1.73 -5.59
N VAL A 20 -12.80 1.40 -5.18
CA VAL A 20 -11.59 2.09 -5.61
C VAL A 20 -10.72 1.10 -6.38
N ARG A 21 -10.16 1.55 -7.48
CA ARG A 21 -9.23 0.78 -8.31
C ARG A 21 -7.81 1.23 -8.00
N MET A 22 -6.98 0.28 -7.59
CA MET A 22 -5.53 0.42 -7.59
C MET A 22 -5.00 0.01 -8.96
N THR A 23 -4.21 0.87 -9.59
CA THR A 23 -3.43 0.54 -10.78
C THR A 23 -1.96 0.58 -10.42
N LEU A 24 -1.28 -0.56 -10.51
CA LEU A 24 0.16 -0.59 -10.34
C LEU A 24 0.84 -0.15 -11.64
N PRO A 25 2.03 0.46 -11.56
CA PRO A 25 2.90 0.60 -12.73
C PRO A 25 3.12 -0.76 -13.40
N PRO A 26 3.31 -0.82 -14.73
CA PRO A 26 3.56 -2.08 -15.43
C PRO A 26 4.72 -2.84 -14.79
N LEU A 27 4.46 -4.07 -14.34
CA LEU A 27 5.41 -4.85 -13.58
C LEU A 27 6.22 -5.74 -14.52
N PRO A 28 7.56 -5.61 -14.56
CA PRO A 28 8.39 -6.53 -15.31
C PRO A 28 8.35 -7.92 -14.65
N VAL A 29 8.13 -8.95 -15.45
CA VAL A 29 8.13 -10.35 -15.00
C VAL A 29 9.12 -11.13 -15.84
N ASN A 30 10.05 -11.82 -15.18
CA ASN A 30 11.07 -12.61 -15.86
C ASN A 30 10.42 -13.67 -16.75
N GLY A 31 10.84 -13.71 -18.02
CA GLY A 31 10.31 -14.65 -19.01
C GLY A 31 9.12 -14.13 -19.82
N LEU A 32 8.63 -12.92 -19.55
CA LEU A 32 7.66 -12.23 -20.40
C LEU A 32 8.32 -11.10 -21.17
N SER A 33 7.97 -10.97 -22.46
CA SER A 33 8.45 -9.90 -23.33
C SER A 33 7.82 -8.54 -23.02
N GLU A 34 6.63 -8.54 -22.41
CA GLU A 34 5.90 -7.33 -22.08
C GLU A 34 5.59 -7.28 -20.56
N PRO A 35 5.70 -6.09 -19.92
CA PRO A 35 5.31 -5.92 -18.53
C PRO A 35 3.81 -6.14 -18.30
N ILE A 36 3.46 -6.71 -17.15
CA ILE A 36 2.06 -6.97 -16.81
C ILE A 36 1.42 -5.73 -16.20
N ALA A 37 0.26 -5.33 -16.72
CA ALA A 37 -0.58 -4.33 -16.09
C ALA A 37 -1.45 -4.97 -15.00
N VAL A 38 -1.28 -4.55 -13.75
CA VAL A 38 -2.08 -5.04 -12.62
C VAL A 38 -3.05 -3.96 -12.17
N LYS A 39 -4.34 -4.33 -12.16
CA LYS A 39 -5.44 -3.49 -11.67
C LYS A 39 -6.25 -4.30 -10.66
N ILE A 40 -6.49 -3.73 -9.49
CA ILE A 40 -7.23 -4.39 -8.41
C ILE A 40 -8.33 -3.46 -7.94
N ASP A 41 -9.56 -3.98 -7.92
CA ASP A 41 -10.73 -3.27 -7.40
C ASP A 41 -11.00 -3.68 -5.96
N PHE A 42 -11.19 -2.69 -5.10
CA PHE A 42 -11.52 -2.88 -3.71
C PHE A 42 -12.87 -2.22 -3.42
N GLY A 43 -13.79 -2.97 -2.83
CA GLY A 43 -15.01 -2.40 -2.25
C GLY A 43 -14.70 -1.62 -0.97
N ALA A 44 -15.61 -0.73 -0.57
CA ALA A 44 -15.45 0.12 0.61
C ALA A 44 -15.10 -0.66 1.89
N GLY A 45 -15.79 -1.77 2.17
CA GLY A 45 -15.52 -2.59 3.37
C GLY A 45 -14.14 -3.26 3.39
N VAL A 46 -13.53 -3.52 2.23
CA VAL A 46 -12.14 -4.03 2.16
C VAL A 46 -11.16 -2.89 2.44
N ILE A 47 -11.43 -1.68 1.92
CA ILE A 47 -10.61 -0.50 2.19
C ILE A 47 -10.59 -0.16 3.68
N GLU A 48 -11.72 -0.26 4.38
CA GLU A 48 -11.79 -0.06 5.83
C GLU A 48 -10.86 -1.02 6.58
N GLN A 49 -10.91 -2.32 6.25
CA GLN A 49 -10.02 -3.33 6.84
C GLN A 49 -8.55 -3.07 6.52
N MET A 50 -8.24 -2.62 5.29
CA MET A 50 -6.88 -2.24 4.91
C MET A 50 -6.40 -1.04 5.73
N ILE A 51 -7.22 -0.01 5.92
CA ILE A 51 -6.87 1.17 6.74
C ILE A 51 -6.57 0.75 8.18
N GLU A 52 -7.41 -0.09 8.78
CA GLU A 52 -7.19 -0.60 10.14
C GLU A 52 -5.86 -1.36 10.23
N ARG A 53 -5.64 -2.32 9.31
CA ARG A 53 -4.41 -3.12 9.29
C ARG A 53 -3.15 -2.27 9.08
N LEU A 54 -3.19 -1.35 8.14
CA LEU A 54 -2.05 -0.47 7.83
C LEU A 54 -1.76 0.50 8.97
N THR A 55 -2.79 0.97 9.68
CA THR A 55 -2.62 1.78 10.90
C THR A 55 -1.85 1.02 11.96
N MET A 56 -2.22 -0.24 12.21
CA MET A 56 -1.52 -1.09 13.18
C MET A 56 -0.06 -1.35 12.79
N LEU A 57 0.21 -1.62 11.52
CA LEU A 57 1.57 -1.81 11.02
C LEU A 57 2.41 -0.53 11.12
N ARG A 58 1.82 0.64 10.83
CA ARG A 58 2.49 1.93 10.96
C ARG A 58 3.00 2.18 12.38
N LEU A 59 2.23 1.80 13.40
CA LEU A 59 2.63 1.93 14.81
C LEU A 59 3.87 1.08 15.13
N GLN A 60 4.02 -0.07 14.48
CA GLN A 60 5.17 -0.98 14.67
C GLN A 60 6.42 -0.52 13.92
N MET A 61 6.28 0.38 12.94
CA MET A 61 7.40 0.95 12.19
C MET A 61 8.15 2.04 12.97
N LEU A 62 7.69 2.41 14.19
CA LEU A 62 8.42 3.33 15.06
C LEU A 62 9.65 2.62 15.67
N PRO A 63 10.82 3.30 15.74
CA PRO A 63 11.99 2.72 16.41
C PRO A 63 11.68 2.45 17.88
N LYS A 64 12.17 1.31 18.39
CA LYS A 64 12.05 0.98 19.82
C LYS A 64 12.64 2.13 20.65
N PRO A 65 11.98 2.58 21.74
CA PRO A 65 12.56 3.56 22.65
C PRO A 65 13.96 3.09 23.10
N PRO A 66 14.96 3.97 23.20
CA PRO A 66 16.27 3.58 23.68
C PRO A 66 16.14 2.95 25.09
N PRO A 67 16.91 1.89 25.39
CA PRO A 67 16.85 1.24 26.70
C PRO A 67 17.13 2.27 27.80
N ALA A 68 16.33 2.25 28.87
CA ALA A 68 16.52 3.15 30.01
C ALA A 68 17.95 2.99 30.54
N ARG A 69 18.72 4.09 30.55
CA ARG A 69 20.04 4.14 31.19
C ARG A 69 19.84 3.76 32.67
N LYS A 70 20.38 2.61 33.08
CA LYS A 70 20.62 2.35 34.49
C LYS A 70 21.64 3.39 34.97
N GLN A 71 21.20 4.36 35.77
CA GLN A 71 22.11 5.15 36.59
C GLN A 71 22.66 4.20 37.65
N ASN A 72 23.98 3.98 37.60
CA ASN A 72 24.75 3.37 38.68
C ASN A 72 24.98 4.40 39.78
#